data_AF-A0A3M1BAG2-F1
#
_entry.id   AF-A0A3M1BAG2-F1
#
_cell.length_a   1.000
_cell.length_b   1.000
_cell.length_c   1.000
_cell.angle_alpha   90.00
_cell.angle_beta   90.00
_cell.angle_gamma   90.00
#
_symmetry.space_group_name_H-M   'P 1'
#
loop_
_entity.id
_entity.type
_entity.pdbx_description
1 polymer ?
#
loop_
_entity_poly.entity_id
_entity_poly.type
_entity_poly.pdbx_seq_one_letter_code
_entity_poly.pdbx_strand_id
1 'polypeptide(L)'
;MEQGEKNRRKLVVEGSEVLENFEKQVLEIWAKGLRLDPTHTKLRENYALLSMRLGVEYSIKSSRFRKNANALQKLDKKEAASVQFAKAKAMEKKAQKLLRQALNHFLKLKQMGISPGKINTYLGQTYFFLRNYSLAIYHLRSAIDSGELSPTRKRKLEKSILQIKQLQGK
;
A
#
# COMPACT_ATOMS: atom_id res chain seq x y z
N MET A 1 7.52 -36.83 0.47
CA MET A 1 6.66 -35.63 0.29
C MET A 1 7.10 -34.47 1.19
N GLU A 2 7.45 -34.71 2.45
CA GLU A 2 7.82 -33.66 3.43
C GLU A 2 9.04 -32.80 3.06
N GLN A 3 10.10 -33.41 2.51
CA GLN A 3 11.31 -32.69 2.08
C GLN A 3 11.06 -31.75 0.89
N GLY A 4 10.19 -32.14 -0.05
CA GLY A 4 9.81 -31.30 -1.18
C GLY A 4 9.03 -30.06 -0.75
N GLU A 5 8.15 -30.21 0.24
CA GLU A 5 7.40 -29.08 0.80
C GLU A 5 8.28 -28.13 1.60
N LYS A 6 9.27 -28.66 2.34
CA LYS A 6 10.28 -27.87 3.05
C LYS A 6 11.13 -27.04 2.09
N ASN A 7 11.59 -27.64 0.98
CA ASN A 7 12.35 -26.93 -0.05
C ASN A 7 11.52 -25.84 -0.73
N ARG A 8 10.24 -26.12 -1.04
CA ARG A 8 9.32 -25.12 -1.59
C ARG A 8 9.14 -23.93 -0.66
N ARG A 9 8.94 -24.18 0.64
CA ARG A 9 8.80 -23.10 1.64
C ARG A 9 10.07 -22.25 1.73
N LYS A 10 11.24 -22.89 1.69
CA LYS A 10 12.54 -22.19 1.71
C LYS A 10 12.72 -21.26 0.50
N LEU A 11 12.46 -21.77 -0.71
CA LEU A 11 12.52 -20.97 -1.96
C LEU A 11 11.56 -19.77 -1.93
N VAL A 12 10.35 -19.95 -1.40
CA VAL A 12 9.38 -18.84 -1.26
C VAL A 12 9.90 -17.77 -0.30
N VAL A 13 10.50 -18.17 0.82
CA VAL A 13 11.06 -17.22 1.80
C VAL A 13 12.25 -16.46 1.20
N GLU A 14 13.25 -17.18 0.67
CA GLU A 14 14.46 -16.58 0.10
C GLU A 14 14.13 -15.69 -1.10
N GLY A 15 13.26 -16.15 -2.00
CA GLY A 15 12.80 -15.34 -3.13
C GLY A 15 12.06 -14.08 -2.70
N SER A 16 11.24 -14.15 -1.64
CA SER A 16 10.54 -12.98 -1.12
C SER A 16 11.51 -11.96 -0.49
N GLU A 17 12.56 -12.42 0.18
CA GLU A 17 13.58 -11.55 0.77
C GLU A 17 14.41 -10.84 -0.30
N VAL A 18 14.81 -11.56 -1.35
CA VAL A 18 15.52 -10.99 -2.51
C VAL A 18 14.68 -9.89 -3.17
N LEU A 19 13.40 -10.15 -3.42
CA LEU A 19 12.49 -9.17 -4.01
C LEU A 19 12.30 -7.95 -3.11
N GLU A 20 12.10 -8.14 -1.81
CA GLU A 20 11.96 -7.02 -0.87
C GLU A 20 13.23 -6.15 -0.83
N ASN A 21 14.41 -6.75 -0.93
CA ASN A 21 15.68 -6.03 -0.95
C ASN A 21 15.87 -5.27 -2.27
N PHE A 22 15.53 -5.88 -3.41
CA PHE A 22 15.56 -5.22 -4.71
C PHE A 22 14.64 -3.99 -4.72
N GLU A 23 13.41 -4.11 -4.24
CA GLU A 23 12.44 -3.01 -4.24
C GLU A 23 12.89 -1.84 -3.35
N LYS A 24 13.59 -2.12 -2.24
CA LYS A 24 14.21 -1.06 -1.40
C LYS A 24 15.32 -0.33 -2.14
N GLN A 25 16.22 -1.06 -2.81
CA GLN A 25 17.30 -0.46 -3.60
C GLN A 25 16.74 0.42 -4.73
N VAL A 26 15.68 -0.04 -5.41
CA VAL A 26 15.00 0.73 -6.45
C VAL A 26 14.45 2.05 -5.88
N LEU A 27 13.78 2.00 -4.72
CA LEU A 27 13.31 3.22 -4.05
C LEU A 27 14.46 4.16 -3.70
N GLU A 28 15.60 3.66 -3.24
CA GLU A 28 16.77 4.48 -2.91
C GLU A 28 17.36 5.16 -4.15
N ILE A 29 17.53 4.42 -5.25
CA ILE A 29 18.03 4.93 -6.52
C ILE A 29 17.09 6.02 -7.07
N TRP A 30 15.79 5.75 -7.09
CA TRP A 30 14.81 6.72 -7.56
C TRP A 30 14.70 7.94 -6.64
N ALA A 31 14.85 7.77 -5.33
CA ALA A 31 14.91 8.89 -4.40
C ALA A 31 16.14 9.78 -4.66
N LYS A 32 17.30 9.19 -4.97
CA LYS A 32 18.51 9.93 -5.38
C LYS A 32 18.26 10.66 -6.71
N GLY A 33 17.68 10.00 -7.70
CA GLY A 33 17.34 10.63 -8.98
C GLY A 33 16.39 11.82 -8.82
N LEU A 34 15.39 11.73 -7.94
CA LEU A 34 14.48 12.84 -7.66
C LEU A 34 15.09 13.98 -6.83
N ARG A 35 16.26 13.78 -6.21
CA ARG A 35 17.04 14.88 -5.62
C ARG A 35 17.82 15.63 -6.69
N LEU A 36 18.29 14.93 -7.72
CA LEU A 36 19.01 15.52 -8.85
C LEU A 36 18.06 16.25 -9.79
N ASP A 37 16.92 15.64 -10.12
CA ASP A 37 15.85 16.27 -10.89
C ASP A 37 14.49 16.09 -10.18
N PRO A 38 14.09 17.09 -9.37
CA PRO A 38 12.78 17.09 -8.71
C PRO A 38 11.60 17.21 -9.67
N THR A 39 11.81 17.64 -10.91
CA THR A 39 10.77 17.86 -11.92
C THR A 39 10.52 16.63 -12.80
N HIS A 40 11.32 15.56 -12.65
CA HIS A 40 11.14 14.34 -13.42
C HIS A 40 9.82 13.62 -13.05
N THR A 41 8.77 13.89 -13.83
CA THR A 41 7.40 13.38 -13.59
C THR A 41 7.34 11.86 -13.61
N LYS A 42 7.95 11.21 -14.62
CA LYS A 42 7.89 9.74 -14.76
C LYS A 42 8.59 9.01 -13.61
N LEU A 43 9.77 9.48 -13.21
CA LEU A 43 10.49 8.94 -12.07
C LEU A 43 9.69 9.11 -10.77
N ARG A 44 9.08 10.29 -10.58
CA ARG A 44 8.23 10.59 -9.43
C ARG A 44 7.00 9.69 -9.38
N GLU A 45 6.36 9.45 -10.52
CA GLU A 45 5.24 8.52 -10.66
C GLU A 45 5.64 7.09 -10.29
N ASN A 46 6.73 6.57 -10.86
CA ASN A 46 7.20 5.22 -10.57
C ASN A 46 7.56 5.05 -9.09
N TYR A 47 8.23 6.04 -8.50
CA TYR A 47 8.52 6.08 -7.07
C TYR A 47 7.24 6.03 -6.22
N ALA A 48 6.27 6.90 -6.52
CA ALA A 48 5.01 6.94 -5.78
C ALA A 48 4.24 5.62 -5.86
N LEU A 49 4.19 5.01 -7.04
CA LEU A 49 3.52 3.72 -7.26
C LEU A 49 4.18 2.58 -6.51
N LEU A 50 5.52 2.50 -6.53
CA LEU A 50 6.25 1.48 -5.80
C LEU A 50 6.08 1.66 -4.29
N SER A 51 6.21 2.90 -3.78
CA SER A 51 5.96 3.21 -2.38
C SER A 51 4.53 2.84 -1.96
N MET A 52 3.53 3.15 -2.80
CA MET A 52 2.13 2.80 -2.52
C MET A 52 1.96 1.28 -2.44
N ARG A 53 2.44 0.53 -3.45
CA ARG A 53 2.33 -0.93 -3.51
C ARG A 53 2.96 -1.60 -2.28
N LEU A 54 4.18 -1.22 -1.94
CA LEU A 54 4.87 -1.74 -0.75
C LEU A 54 4.14 -1.38 0.53
N GLY A 55 3.64 -0.13 0.62
CA GLY A 55 2.85 0.32 1.76
C GLY A 55 1.57 -0.49 1.96
N VAL A 56 0.88 -0.82 0.87
CA VAL A 56 -0.29 -1.72 0.87
C VAL A 56 0.10 -3.13 1.31
N GLU A 57 1.18 -3.68 0.76
CA GLU A 57 1.64 -5.02 1.10
C GLU A 57 1.98 -5.15 2.59
N TYR A 58 2.72 -4.19 3.15
CA TYR A 58 3.02 -4.17 4.58
C TYR A 58 1.76 -3.97 5.44
N SER A 59 0.76 -3.21 4.96
CA SER A 59 -0.53 -3.07 5.64
C SER A 59 -1.25 -4.41 5.73
N ILE A 60 -1.26 -5.19 4.64
CA ILE A 60 -1.86 -6.52 4.59
C ILE A 60 -1.08 -7.49 5.49
N LYS A 61 0.26 -7.50 5.43
CA LYS A 61 1.11 -8.30 6.33
C LYS A 61 0.83 -7.98 7.80
N SER A 62 0.72 -6.70 8.15
CA SER A 62 0.37 -6.27 9.51
C SER A 62 -0.99 -6.84 9.97
N SER A 63 -2.02 -6.74 9.12
CA SER A 63 -3.36 -7.28 9.43
C SER A 63 -3.33 -8.79 9.67
N ARG A 64 -2.57 -9.54 8.85
CA ARG A 64 -2.38 -11.00 9.03
C ARG A 64 -1.72 -11.32 10.38
N PHE A 65 -0.68 -10.58 10.75
CA PHE A 65 -0.02 -10.75 12.04
C PHE A 65 -0.96 -10.44 13.22
N ARG A 66 -1.78 -9.38 13.15
CA ARG A 66 -2.79 -9.10 14.19
C ARG A 66 -3.84 -10.20 14.31
N LYS A 67 -4.34 -10.71 13.18
CA LYS A 67 -5.32 -11.81 13.17
C LYS A 67 -4.73 -13.06 13.84
N ASN A 68 -3.47 -13.40 13.53
CA ASN A 68 -2.77 -14.51 14.16
C ASN A 68 -2.56 -14.27 15.66
N ALA A 69 -2.11 -13.08 16.05
CA ALA A 69 -1.95 -12.69 17.46
C ALA A 69 -3.25 -12.88 18.26
N ASN A 70 -4.37 -12.40 17.73
CA ASN A 70 -5.69 -12.56 18.35
C ASN A 70 -6.11 -14.03 18.48
N ALA A 71 -5.79 -14.87 17.48
CA ALA A 71 -6.09 -16.30 17.53
C ALA A 71 -5.25 -17.01 18.60
N LEU A 72 -3.95 -16.68 18.71
CA LEU A 72 -3.06 -17.22 19.74
C LEU A 72 -3.47 -16.78 21.15
N GLN A 73 -3.93 -15.54 21.30
CA GLN A 73 -4.41 -15.03 22.58
C GLN A 73 -5.66 -15.78 23.06
N LYS A 74 -6.57 -16.17 22.16
CA LYS A 74 -7.74 -17.01 22.48
C LYS A 74 -7.38 -18.44 22.90
N LEU A 75 -6.16 -18.89 22.60
CA LEU A 75 -5.62 -20.19 22.99
C LEU A 75 -4.70 -20.07 24.23
N ASP A 76 -4.75 -18.93 24.94
CA ASP A 76 -3.88 -18.59 26.07
C ASP A 76 -2.36 -18.64 25.78
N LYS A 77 -1.97 -18.62 24.51
CA LYS A 77 -0.56 -18.57 24.07
C LYS A 77 -0.05 -17.12 24.08
N LYS A 78 -0.03 -16.49 25.26
CA LYS A 78 0.24 -15.05 25.45
C LYS A 78 1.59 -14.60 24.89
N GLU A 79 2.66 -15.36 25.13
CA GLU A 79 3.99 -15.03 24.62
C GLU A 79 4.04 -15.06 23.09
N ALA A 80 3.53 -16.12 22.48
CA ALA A 80 3.46 -16.24 21.02
C ALA A 80 2.58 -15.14 20.41
N ALA A 81 1.47 -14.77 21.05
CA ALA A 81 0.62 -13.66 20.62
C ALA A 81 1.38 -12.32 20.67
N SER A 82 2.13 -12.06 21.73
CA SER A 82 2.97 -10.85 21.89
C SER A 82 3.97 -10.69 20.74
N VAL A 83 4.66 -11.78 20.37
CA VAL A 83 5.58 -11.79 19.21
C VAL A 83 4.86 -11.41 17.92
N GLN A 84 3.64 -11.91 17.69
CA GLN A 84 2.87 -11.57 16.50
C GLN A 84 2.38 -10.11 16.52
N PHE A 85 1.98 -9.57 17.67
CA PHE A 85 1.64 -8.15 17.80
C PHE A 85 2.84 -7.23 17.51
N ALA A 86 4.03 -7.59 18.00
CA ALA A 86 5.25 -6.84 17.70
C ALA A 86 5.56 -6.82 16.19
N LYS A 87 5.43 -7.97 15.51
CA LYS A 87 5.55 -8.07 14.05
C LYS A 87 4.51 -7.20 13.34
N ALA A 88 3.26 -7.22 13.79
CA ALA A 88 2.20 -6.39 13.23
C ALA A 88 2.52 -4.90 13.31
N LYS A 89 2.99 -4.43 14.48
CA LYS A 89 3.37 -3.03 14.71
C LYS A 89 4.54 -2.59 13.84
N ALA A 90 5.55 -3.46 13.70
CA ALA A 90 6.70 -3.19 12.83
C ALA A 90 6.28 -3.03 11.36
N MET A 91 5.41 -3.91 10.86
CA MET A 91 4.90 -3.82 9.49
C MET A 91 4.00 -2.60 9.27
N GLU A 92 3.16 -2.25 10.24
CA GLU A 92 2.33 -1.05 10.16
C GLU A 92 3.18 0.23 10.10
N LYS A 93 4.26 0.31 10.89
CA LYS A 93 5.19 1.45 10.82
C LYS A 93 5.82 1.59 9.43
N LYS A 94 6.27 0.47 8.83
CA LYS A 94 6.79 0.45 7.45
C LYS A 94 5.72 0.90 6.46
N ALA A 95 4.51 0.35 6.58
CA ALA A 95 3.38 0.69 5.73
C ALA A 95 3.05 2.18 5.75
N GLN A 96 2.89 2.77 6.94
CA GLN A 96 2.56 4.19 7.07
C GLN A 96 3.65 5.10 6.49
N LYS A 97 4.94 4.75 6.70
CA LYS A 97 6.05 5.51 6.10
C LYS A 97 5.95 5.54 4.57
N LEU A 98 5.78 4.39 3.96
CA LEU A 98 5.73 4.24 2.50
C LEU A 98 4.47 4.87 1.90
N LEU A 99 3.30 4.71 2.54
CA LEU A 99 2.06 5.33 2.09
C LEU A 99 2.12 6.86 2.18
N ARG A 100 2.75 7.42 3.22
CA ARG A 100 2.99 8.88 3.31
C ARG A 100 3.95 9.37 2.23
N GLN A 101 4.99 8.61 1.91
CA GLN A 101 5.87 8.91 0.78
C GLN A 101 5.09 8.91 -0.54
N ALA A 102 4.31 7.86 -0.81
CA ALA A 102 3.46 7.80 -2.00
C ALA A 102 2.53 9.00 -2.10
N LEU A 103 1.84 9.32 -1.00
CA LEU A 103 0.93 10.45 -0.91
C LEU A 103 1.61 11.77 -1.30
N ASN A 104 2.75 12.08 -0.69
CA ASN A 104 3.48 13.30 -0.97
C ASN A 104 3.88 13.42 -2.44
N HIS A 105 4.28 12.31 -3.08
CA HIS A 105 4.67 12.32 -4.49
C HIS A 105 3.46 12.41 -5.41
N PHE A 106 2.33 11.76 -5.10
CA PHE A 106 1.09 11.92 -5.87
C PHE A 106 0.53 13.34 -5.78
N LEU A 107 0.61 14.00 -4.61
CA LEU A 107 0.21 15.40 -4.47
C LEU A 107 1.07 16.33 -5.35
N LYS A 108 2.39 16.08 -5.41
CA LYS A 108 3.28 16.82 -6.32
C LYS A 108 2.93 16.57 -7.79
N LEU A 109 2.67 15.32 -8.19
CA LEU A 109 2.23 15.01 -9.57
C LEU A 109 0.91 15.72 -9.92
N LYS A 110 -0.01 15.82 -8.96
CA LYS A 110 -1.25 16.60 -9.13
C LYS A 110 -0.96 18.08 -9.38
N GLN A 111 -0.04 18.67 -8.61
CA GLN A 111 0.38 20.07 -8.79
C GLN A 111 1.06 20.31 -10.14
N MET A 112 1.74 19.29 -10.68
CA MET A 112 2.39 19.32 -11.99
C MET A 112 1.43 19.08 -13.16
N GLY A 113 0.12 19.02 -12.92
CA GLY A 113 -0.90 18.88 -13.97
C GLY A 113 -1.01 17.47 -14.59
N ILE A 114 -0.50 16.43 -13.92
CA ILE A 114 -0.69 15.05 -14.39
C ILE A 114 -2.18 14.68 -14.32
N SER A 115 -2.67 13.94 -15.33
CA SER A 115 -4.06 13.51 -15.52
C SER A 115 -4.84 13.29 -14.21
N PRO A 116 -5.90 14.09 -13.97
CA PRO A 116 -6.69 14.03 -12.75
C PRO A 116 -7.28 12.65 -12.48
N GLY A 117 -7.79 11.94 -13.49
CA GLY A 117 -8.42 10.63 -13.31
C GLY A 117 -7.45 9.60 -12.73
N LYS A 118 -6.25 9.53 -13.31
CA LYS A 118 -5.20 8.62 -12.87
C LYS A 118 -4.69 8.97 -11.47
N ILE A 119 -4.30 10.24 -11.25
CA ILE A 119 -3.70 10.65 -9.97
C ILE A 119 -4.72 10.60 -8.83
N ASN A 120 -5.96 11.03 -9.05
CA ASN A 120 -6.99 10.93 -8.02
C ASN A 120 -7.34 9.47 -7.67
N THR A 121 -7.22 8.53 -8.62
CA THR A 121 -7.36 7.09 -8.29
C THR A 121 -6.30 6.65 -7.28
N TYR A 122 -5.04 7.01 -7.50
CA TYR A 122 -3.94 6.64 -6.60
C TYR A 122 -4.00 7.36 -5.25
N LEU A 123 -4.38 8.64 -5.24
CA LEU A 123 -4.61 9.38 -3.99
C LEU A 123 -5.73 8.73 -3.18
N GLY A 124 -6.85 8.40 -3.82
CA GLY A 124 -7.98 7.74 -3.18
C GLY A 124 -7.61 6.41 -2.53
N GLN A 125 -6.86 5.57 -3.24
CA GLN A 125 -6.34 4.30 -2.72
C GLN A 125 -5.36 4.52 -1.56
N THR A 126 -4.44 5.47 -1.69
CA THR A 126 -3.44 5.75 -0.65
C THR A 126 -4.11 6.25 0.63
N TYR A 127 -5.08 7.17 0.53
CA TYR A 127 -5.87 7.63 1.67
C TYR A 127 -6.70 6.54 2.32
N PHE A 128 -7.25 5.60 1.54
CA PHE A 128 -7.96 4.45 2.07
C PHE A 128 -7.06 3.62 3.00
N PHE A 129 -5.83 3.29 2.56
CA PHE A 129 -4.89 2.53 3.39
C PHE A 129 -4.33 3.34 4.57
N LEU A 130 -4.30 4.66 4.46
CA LEU A 130 -4.02 5.57 5.58
C LEU A 130 -5.23 5.78 6.52
N ARG A 131 -6.36 5.12 6.26
CA ARG A 131 -7.62 5.23 7.02
C ARG A 131 -8.23 6.63 7.04
N ASN A 132 -7.89 7.46 6.07
CA ASN A 132 -8.58 8.74 5.86
C ASN A 132 -9.70 8.54 4.83
N TYR A 133 -10.81 7.96 5.30
CA TYR A 133 -11.91 7.53 4.44
C TYR A 133 -12.61 8.70 3.73
N SER A 134 -12.72 9.86 4.37
CA SER A 134 -13.28 11.07 3.77
C SER A 134 -12.47 11.52 2.54
N LEU A 135 -11.15 11.64 2.66
CA LEU A 135 -10.29 12.00 1.52
C LEU A 135 -10.21 10.88 0.49
N ALA A 136 -10.26 9.62 0.92
CA ALA A 136 -10.31 8.48 0.00
C ALA A 136 -11.53 8.59 -0.92
N ILE A 137 -12.73 8.77 -0.36
CA ILE A 137 -13.97 8.91 -1.13
C ILE A 137 -13.92 10.14 -2.04
N TYR A 138 -13.45 11.28 -1.53
CA TYR A 138 -13.33 12.52 -2.30
C TYR A 138 -12.49 12.31 -3.57
N HIS A 139 -11.29 11.75 -3.44
CA HIS A 139 -10.41 11.54 -4.58
C HIS A 139 -10.95 10.44 -5.52
N LEU A 140 -11.51 9.35 -5.01
CA LEU A 140 -12.11 8.32 -5.88
C LEU A 140 -13.28 8.87 -6.69
N ARG A 141 -14.10 9.77 -6.13
CA ARG A 141 -15.16 10.46 -6.88
C ARG A 141 -14.59 11.40 -7.93
N SER A 142 -13.62 12.24 -7.55
CA SER A 142 -12.94 13.13 -8.49
C SER A 142 -12.28 12.38 -9.66
N ALA A 143 -11.83 11.14 -9.45
CA ALA A 143 -11.33 10.27 -10.52
C ALA A 143 -12.43 9.76 -11.47
N ILE A 144 -13.64 9.50 -10.95
CA ILE A 144 -14.81 9.14 -11.76
C ILE A 144 -15.30 10.34 -12.57
N ASP A 145 -15.36 11.50 -11.91
CA ASP A 145 -15.90 12.73 -12.49
C ASP A 145 -15.00 13.33 -13.57
N SER A 146 -13.72 12.92 -13.64
CA SER A 146 -12.81 13.35 -14.72
C SER A 146 -13.17 12.78 -16.09
N GLY A 147 -14.00 11.74 -16.17
CA GLY A 147 -14.40 11.10 -17.42
C GLY A 147 -13.30 10.26 -18.12
N GLU A 148 -12.09 10.20 -17.56
CA GLU A 148 -10.93 9.51 -18.16
C GLU A 148 -10.93 7.99 -17.93
N LEU A 149 -11.85 7.48 -17.11
CA LEU A 149 -11.90 6.07 -16.72
C LEU A 149 -12.78 5.24 -17.66
N SER A 150 -12.30 4.04 -18.01
CA SER A 150 -13.16 3.05 -18.69
C SER A 150 -14.36 2.66 -17.81
N PRO A 151 -15.49 2.22 -18.39
CA PRO A 151 -16.67 1.81 -17.63
C PRO A 151 -16.38 0.77 -16.55
N THR A 152 -15.50 -0.19 -16.85
CA THR A 152 -15.06 -1.22 -15.90
C THR A 152 -14.29 -0.63 -14.72
N ARG A 153 -13.43 0.37 -14.97
CA ARG A 153 -12.68 1.05 -13.90
C ARG A 153 -13.62 1.92 -13.05
N LYS A 154 -14.54 2.66 -13.68
CA LYS A 154 -15.56 3.45 -12.99
C LYS A 154 -16.37 2.59 -12.01
N ARG A 155 -16.95 1.48 -12.48
CA ARG A 155 -17.71 0.53 -11.62
C ARG A 155 -16.88 -0.02 -10.46
N LYS A 156 -15.58 -0.30 -10.69
CA LYS A 156 -14.67 -0.75 -9.62
C LYS A 156 -14.51 0.33 -8.55
N LEU A 157 -14.30 1.59 -8.93
CA LEU A 157 -14.15 2.70 -7.97
C LEU A 157 -15.46 2.97 -7.22
N GLU A 158 -16.61 2.92 -7.89
CA GLU A 158 -17.93 3.06 -7.26
C GLU A 158 -18.15 1.98 -6.18
N LYS A 159 -17.80 0.72 -6.49
CA LYS A 159 -17.84 -0.38 -5.51
C LYS A 159 -16.90 -0.13 -4.33
N SER A 160 -15.68 0.37 -4.59
CA SER A 160 -14.75 0.73 -3.52
C SER A 160 -15.29 1.85 -2.64
N ILE A 161 -15.90 2.90 -3.21
CA ILE A 161 -16.52 3.99 -2.44
C ILE A 161 -17.62 3.45 -1.53
N LEU A 162 -18.48 2.56 -2.04
CA LEU A 162 -19.54 1.94 -1.24
C LEU A 162 -18.97 1.15 -0.05
N GLN A 163 -17.92 0.36 -0.30
CA GLN A 163 -17.23 -0.40 0.75
C GLN A 163 -16.60 0.53 1.80
N ILE A 164 -16.00 1.63 1.39
CA ILE A 164 -15.39 2.61 2.31
C ILE A 164 -16.46 3.25 3.20
N LYS A 165 -17.62 3.62 2.64
CA LYS A 165 -18.75 4.17 3.43
C LYS A 165 -19.24 3.20 4.50
N GLN A 166 -19.32 1.91 4.16
CA GLN A 166 -19.69 0.87 5.13
C GLN A 166 -18.67 0.69 6.25
N LEU A 167 -17.38 0.94 5.97
CA LEU A 167 -16.32 0.92 6.97
C LEU A 167 -16.32 2.17 7.85
N GLN A 168 -16.74 3.32 7.32
CA GLN A 168 -16.79 4.59 8.06
C GLN A 168 -17.96 4.66 9.06
N GLY A 169 -19.06 3.94 8.79
CA GLY A 169 -20.22 3.86 9.69
C GLY A 169 -20.15 2.78 10.77
N LYS A 170 -19.00 2.11 10.93
CA LYS A 170 -18.73 1.10 11.97
C LYS A 170 -17.70 1.63 12.96
#